data_AF-A0A4Q6BKR9-F1
#
_entry.id   AF-A0A4Q6BKR9-F1
#
_cell.length_a   1.000
_cell.length_b   1.000
_cell.length_c   1.000
_cell.angle_alpha   90.00
_cell.angle_beta   90.00
_cell.angle_gamma   90.00
#
_symmetry.space_group_name_H-M   'P 1'
#
loop_
_entity.id
_entity.type
_entity.pdbx_description
1 polymer ?
#
loop_
_entity_poly.entity_id
_entity_poly.type
_entity_poly.pdbx_seq_one_letter_code
_entity_poly.pdbx_strand_id
1 'polypeptide(L)'
;DSRPDLAARYEDYGWPATIIFTPDGKEIVKKSGYITPVAMAELLRKVAKDPSPLPDEDLKHPEVLNPALSEELKKKFEADIQDRYDQKQGSWDVSHKFIDANFAELYLNKSLYGDKKAAKWLKQTLDNNLKIHDPVWGGVYQYSTGGVWNEAHFEKIMSIQADNIRIYAQAGLVFKNKKYLEAAKKTANYINEFLTSPEGGFYTSQDADLVQGQHSESFFKLGDKARRKQGIPRVDKNRYARENGWMIQALAALYAATGEKVYLERAEKAAKWIQENRSLHGGGFRHAEKDLAGPYLSDTSTMGSAFLRLYLVTGNRAYYSASVEAAKFIDQNFKNAKAGFDAAV
;
A
#
# COMPACT_ATOMS: atom_id res chain seq x y z
N ASP A 1 2.40 10.38 -2.29
CA ASP A 1 1.54 9.88 -3.39
C ASP A 1 1.69 10.65 -4.69
N SER A 2 1.43 11.97 -4.75
CA SER A 2 1.42 12.75 -6.01
C SER A 2 2.74 12.82 -6.81
N ARG A 3 3.88 12.42 -6.22
CA ARG A 3 5.20 12.41 -6.84
C ARG A 3 5.92 11.08 -6.61
N PRO A 4 5.54 10.01 -7.33
CA PRO A 4 6.18 8.71 -7.18
C PRO A 4 7.69 8.74 -7.48
N ASP A 5 8.15 9.64 -8.35
CA ASP A 5 9.59 9.85 -8.64
C ASP A 5 10.36 10.29 -7.39
N LEU A 6 9.83 11.27 -6.64
CA LEU A 6 10.47 11.73 -5.41
C LEU A 6 10.35 10.68 -4.31
N ALA A 7 9.22 9.97 -4.25
CA ALA A 7 9.03 8.89 -3.30
C ALA A 7 10.07 7.78 -3.49
N ALA A 8 10.22 7.28 -4.72
CA ALA A 8 11.21 6.25 -5.05
C ALA A 8 12.65 6.72 -4.85
N ARG A 9 12.96 7.98 -5.20
CA ARG A 9 14.33 8.53 -5.03
C ARG A 9 14.78 8.61 -3.57
N TYR A 10 13.85 8.81 -2.63
CA TYR A 10 14.17 9.04 -1.22
C TYR A 10 13.60 7.98 -0.28
N GLU A 11 13.12 6.85 -0.80
CA GLU A 11 12.46 5.81 0.01
C GLU A 11 13.39 5.20 1.06
N ASP A 12 14.69 5.11 0.77
CA ASP A 12 15.68 4.52 1.69
C ASP A 12 15.89 5.34 2.97
N TYR A 13 15.50 6.61 2.97
CA TYR A 13 15.50 7.47 4.16
C TYR A 13 14.24 7.29 5.02
N GLY A 14 13.31 6.43 4.60
CA GLY A 14 12.05 6.19 5.28
C GLY A 14 11.14 7.43 5.34
N TRP A 15 9.95 7.28 5.90
CA TRP A 15 8.97 8.37 5.98
C TRP A 15 8.75 8.79 7.44
N PRO A 16 8.82 10.10 7.77
CA PRO A 16 9.15 11.20 6.87
C PRO A 16 10.65 11.29 6.52
N ALA A 17 10.97 11.58 5.26
CA ALA A 17 12.32 11.95 4.81
C ALA A 17 12.42 13.48 4.69
N THR A 18 13.48 14.07 5.23
CA THR A 18 13.78 15.51 5.06
C THR A 18 14.95 15.68 4.10
N ILE A 19 14.67 16.29 2.94
CA ILE A 19 15.66 16.60 1.90
C ILE A 19 15.76 18.11 1.72
N ILE A 20 16.98 18.66 1.79
CA ILE A 20 17.24 20.09 1.54
C ILE A 20 18.12 20.23 0.30
N PHE A 21 17.72 21.15 -0.57
CA PHE A 21 18.41 21.46 -1.82
C PHE A 21 18.97 22.88 -1.81
N THR A 22 20.05 23.07 -2.54
CA THR A 22 20.53 24.38 -2.99
C THR A 22 19.66 24.92 -4.14
N PRO A 23 19.73 26.23 -4.46
CA PRO A 23 18.96 26.82 -5.57
C PRO A 23 19.24 26.21 -6.95
N ASP A 24 20.43 25.65 -7.17
CA ASP A 24 20.81 24.92 -8.38
C ASP A 24 20.45 23.43 -8.34
N GLY A 25 19.72 22.99 -7.31
CA GLY A 25 19.14 21.65 -7.22
C GLY A 25 20.06 20.56 -6.66
N LYS A 26 21.21 20.93 -6.05
CA LYS A 26 22.08 19.95 -5.38
C LYS A 26 21.55 19.63 -3.99
N GLU A 27 21.47 18.34 -3.68
CA GLU A 27 21.11 17.82 -2.35
C GLU A 27 22.22 18.13 -1.36
N ILE A 28 21.85 18.71 -0.21
CA ILE A 28 22.79 19.08 0.85
C ILE A 28 22.41 18.52 2.23
N VAL A 29 21.17 18.08 2.40
CA VAL A 29 20.74 17.35 3.58
C VAL A 29 19.83 16.23 3.16
N LYS A 30 20.07 15.04 3.70
CA LYS A 30 19.19 13.88 3.63
C LYS A 30 19.09 13.26 5.02
N LYS A 31 17.88 13.21 5.57
CA LYS A 31 17.63 12.74 6.93
C LYS A 31 16.38 11.89 7.03
N SER A 32 16.51 10.83 7.81
CA SER A 32 15.48 9.85 8.07
C SER A 32 14.69 10.18 9.33
N GLY A 33 13.37 10.05 9.28
CA GLY A 33 12.48 10.14 10.43
C GLY A 33 12.14 11.54 10.92
N TYR A 34 11.41 11.60 12.03
CA TYR A 34 10.92 12.85 12.61
C TYR A 34 12.07 13.68 13.20
N ILE A 35 12.14 14.94 12.79
CA ILE A 35 13.04 15.94 13.34
C ILE A 35 12.23 16.89 14.22
N THR A 36 12.60 17.01 15.49
CA THR A 36 11.91 17.92 16.44
C THR A 36 12.02 19.38 15.97
N PRO A 37 11.08 20.27 16.33
CA PRO A 37 11.14 21.67 15.92
C PRO A 37 12.46 22.37 16.29
N VAL A 38 13.04 22.04 17.44
CA VAL A 38 14.34 22.57 17.88
C VAL A 38 15.47 22.09 16.98
N ALA A 39 15.56 20.77 16.74
CA ALA A 39 16.58 20.21 15.88
C ALA A 39 16.45 20.69 14.42
N MET A 40 15.21 20.88 13.93
CA MET A 40 14.95 21.42 12.60
C MET A 40 15.42 22.87 12.50
N ALA A 41 15.14 23.72 13.50
CA ALA A 41 15.59 25.10 13.51
C ALA A 41 17.13 25.20 13.53
N GLU A 42 17.81 24.34 14.29
CA GLU A 42 19.26 24.25 14.33
C GLU A 42 19.85 23.80 12.97
N LEU A 43 19.25 22.77 12.37
CA LEU A 43 19.62 22.27 11.04
C LEU A 43 19.50 23.39 9.99
N LEU A 44 18.38 24.10 9.96
CA LEU A 44 18.15 25.20 9.01
C LEU A 44 19.15 26.35 9.22
N ARG A 45 19.46 26.72 10.47
CA ARG A 45 20.50 27.75 10.75
C ARG A 45 21.88 27.30 10.28
N LYS A 46 22.23 26.02 10.49
CA LYS A 46 23.50 25.46 10.04
C LYS A 46 23.62 25.52 8.53
N VAL A 47 22.61 25.02 7.82
CA VAL A 47 22.55 25.02 6.34
C VAL A 47 22.55 26.43 5.76
N ALA A 48 21.85 27.38 6.39
CA ALA A 48 21.84 28.76 5.96
C ALA A 48 23.21 29.45 6.11
N LYS A 49 24.01 29.05 7.10
CA LYS A 49 25.36 29.58 7.33
C LYS A 49 26.40 28.94 6.42
N ASP A 50 26.26 27.63 6.18
CA ASP A 50 27.15 26.83 5.34
C ASP A 50 26.32 25.80 4.56
N PRO A 51 25.99 26.07 3.28
CA PRO A 51 25.19 25.19 2.45
C PRO A 51 26.01 24.02 1.86
N SER A 52 27.12 23.65 2.48
CA SER A 52 27.88 22.46 2.09
C SER A 52 27.09 21.17 2.40
N PRO A 53 27.21 20.12 1.56
CA PRO A 53 26.56 18.84 1.83
C PRO A 53 26.91 18.30 3.21
N LEU A 54 25.89 18.00 4.02
CA LEU A 54 26.06 17.29 5.27
C LEU A 54 26.37 15.81 5.00
N PRO A 55 27.10 15.14 5.91
CA PRO A 55 27.32 13.71 5.83
C PRO A 55 25.98 12.98 5.68
N ASP A 56 25.92 12.18 4.63
CA ASP A 56 24.79 11.31 4.35
C ASP A 56 24.76 10.16 5.36
N GLU A 57 23.58 9.61 5.60
CA GLU A 57 23.50 8.28 6.20
C GLU A 57 24.09 7.31 5.17
N ASP A 58 25.13 6.55 5.53
CA ASP A 58 25.82 5.62 4.62
C ASP A 58 24.89 4.44 4.30
N LEU A 59 23.94 4.68 3.40
CA LEU A 59 23.01 3.69 2.88
C LEU A 59 23.75 2.86 1.84
N LYS A 60 24.40 1.78 2.31
CA LYS A 60 25.09 0.85 1.42
C LYS A 60 24.10 -0.03 0.69
N HIS A 61 24.00 0.16 -0.62
CA HIS A 61 23.31 -0.76 -1.50
C HIS A 61 24.30 -1.80 -2.03
N PRO A 62 24.09 -3.10 -1.79
CA PRO A 62 24.89 -4.12 -2.46
C PRO A 62 24.61 -4.03 -3.96
N GLU A 63 25.65 -4.19 -4.80
CA GLU A 63 25.45 -4.26 -6.25
C GLU A 63 24.68 -5.56 -6.58
N VAL A 64 23.47 -5.42 -7.11
CA VAL A 64 22.62 -6.55 -7.48
C VAL A 64 22.90 -6.93 -8.94
N LEU A 65 23.65 -8.00 -9.14
CA LEU A 65 23.99 -8.51 -10.48
C LEU A 65 23.00 -9.57 -11.00
N ASN A 66 22.18 -10.15 -10.11
CA ASN A 66 21.18 -11.15 -10.46
C ASN A 66 19.89 -10.88 -9.66
N PRO A 67 18.72 -10.78 -10.33
CA PRO A 67 17.44 -10.57 -9.64
C PRO A 67 16.99 -11.77 -8.81
N ALA A 68 17.55 -12.97 -9.01
CA ALA A 68 17.20 -14.16 -8.25
C ALA A 68 17.87 -14.18 -6.87
N LEU A 69 17.09 -14.50 -5.84
CA LEU A 69 17.62 -14.74 -4.49
C LEU A 69 18.47 -16.02 -4.45
N SER A 70 19.70 -15.92 -3.93
CA SER A 70 20.54 -17.10 -3.65
C SER A 70 19.95 -17.95 -2.52
N GLU A 71 20.30 -19.24 -2.45
CA GLU A 71 19.85 -20.11 -1.35
C GLU A 71 20.31 -19.63 0.03
N GLU A 72 21.51 -19.02 0.11
CA GLU A 72 22.01 -18.41 1.33
C GLU A 72 21.15 -17.20 1.76
N LEU A 73 20.83 -16.30 0.83
CA LEU A 73 19.97 -15.16 1.10
C LEU A 73 18.55 -15.59 1.47
N LYS A 74 18.00 -16.61 0.81
CA LYS A 74 16.68 -17.17 1.19
C LYS A 74 16.68 -17.70 2.62
N LYS A 75 17.72 -18.44 3.02
CA LYS A 75 17.86 -18.96 4.39
C LYS A 75 18.00 -17.84 5.41
N LYS A 76 18.83 -16.84 5.11
CA LYS A 76 19.01 -15.65 5.98
C LYS A 76 17.69 -14.89 6.14
N PHE A 77 17.02 -14.59 5.03
CA PHE A 77 15.72 -13.92 5.02
C PHE A 77 14.68 -14.68 5.84
N GLU A 78 14.61 -16.00 5.70
CA GLU A 78 13.70 -16.83 6.47
C GLU A 78 14.00 -16.78 7.97
N ALA A 79 15.27 -16.85 8.37
CA ALA A 79 15.67 -16.73 9.77
C ALA A 79 15.32 -15.34 10.32
N ASP A 80 15.67 -14.28 9.60
CA ASP A 80 15.41 -12.90 10.01
C ASP A 80 13.91 -12.63 10.19
N ILE A 81 13.05 -13.13 9.30
CA ILE A 81 11.59 -13.01 9.44
C ILE A 81 11.08 -13.78 10.66
N GLN A 82 11.60 -14.99 10.90
CA GLN A 82 11.16 -15.79 12.04
C GLN A 82 11.53 -15.15 13.37
N ASP A 83 12.72 -14.55 13.46
CA ASP A 83 13.20 -13.86 14.66
C ASP A 83 12.44 -12.56 14.93
N ARG A 84 11.96 -11.87 13.88
CA ARG A 84 11.17 -10.64 14.02
C ARG A 84 9.72 -10.87 14.40
N TYR A 85 9.19 -12.09 14.23
CA TYR A 85 7.78 -12.34 14.51
C TYR A 85 7.47 -12.20 16.00
N ASP A 86 6.53 -11.31 16.32
CA ASP A 86 6.09 -11.11 17.69
C ASP A 86 5.17 -12.26 18.12
N GLN A 87 5.70 -13.21 18.89
CA GLN A 87 4.93 -14.38 19.34
C GLN A 87 3.75 -14.04 20.25
N LYS A 88 3.75 -12.87 20.90
CA LYS A 88 2.68 -12.44 21.81
C LYS A 88 1.57 -11.72 21.04
N GLN A 89 1.95 -10.74 20.23
CA GLN A 89 1.00 -9.84 19.56
C GLN A 89 0.75 -10.22 18.09
N GLY A 90 1.57 -11.07 17.47
CA GLY A 90 1.58 -11.28 16.03
C GLY A 90 2.15 -10.09 15.26
N SER A 91 2.20 -10.25 13.93
CA SER A 91 2.94 -9.40 12.98
C SER A 91 4.46 -9.44 13.14
N TRP A 92 5.16 -8.89 12.15
CA TRP A 92 6.62 -8.88 12.01
C TRP A 92 7.24 -7.51 12.31
N ASP A 93 6.42 -6.48 12.48
CA ASP A 93 6.85 -5.19 13.04
C ASP A 93 6.51 -5.15 14.53
N VAL A 94 7.52 -4.84 15.34
CA VAL A 94 7.44 -4.80 16.81
C VAL A 94 7.02 -3.42 17.33
N SER A 95 7.23 -2.37 16.55
CA SER A 95 6.96 -0.98 16.94
C SER A 95 5.55 -0.53 16.53
N HIS A 96 5.18 -0.84 15.29
CA HIS A 96 3.87 -0.53 14.71
C HIS A 96 3.16 -1.83 14.34
N LYS A 97 1.89 -1.95 14.72
CA LYS A 97 1.08 -3.13 14.42
C LYS A 97 0.15 -2.86 13.25
N PHE A 98 0.43 -3.53 12.13
CA PHE A 98 -0.37 -3.59 10.91
C PHE A 98 -0.15 -4.95 10.23
N ILE A 99 -0.90 -5.24 9.16
CA ILE A 99 -0.65 -6.38 8.30
C ILE A 99 0.40 -5.98 7.26
N ASP A 100 1.60 -6.53 7.35
CA ASP A 100 2.50 -6.57 6.21
C ASP A 100 1.96 -7.61 5.21
N ALA A 101 1.47 -7.13 4.06
CA ALA A 101 0.80 -7.98 3.09
C ALA A 101 1.73 -9.02 2.45
N ASN A 102 3.00 -8.66 2.22
CA ASN A 102 3.99 -9.55 1.61
C ASN A 102 4.30 -10.72 2.56
N PHE A 103 4.52 -10.44 3.85
CA PHE A 103 4.71 -11.51 4.83
C PHE A 103 3.43 -12.31 5.05
N ALA A 104 2.26 -11.66 5.08
CA ALA A 104 0.99 -12.37 5.20
C ALA A 104 0.74 -13.34 4.04
N GLU A 105 1.02 -12.95 2.79
CA GLU A 105 0.94 -13.83 1.62
C GLU A 105 1.95 -14.96 1.64
N LEU A 106 3.21 -14.67 1.99
CA LEU A 106 4.24 -15.69 2.12
C LEU A 106 3.80 -16.76 3.13
N TYR A 107 3.28 -16.35 4.28
CA TYR A 107 2.82 -17.26 5.32
C TYR A 107 1.51 -17.97 4.97
N LEU A 108 0.62 -17.32 4.21
CA LEU A 108 -0.57 -17.96 3.66
C LEU A 108 -0.17 -19.07 2.67
N ASN A 109 0.76 -18.78 1.76
CA ASN A 109 1.30 -19.76 0.81
C ASN A 109 1.98 -20.93 1.52
N LYS A 110 2.86 -20.66 2.49
CA LYS A 110 3.46 -21.73 3.32
C LYS A 110 2.40 -22.60 4.01
N SER A 111 1.33 -21.98 4.51
CA SER A 111 0.23 -22.72 5.14
C SER A 111 -0.50 -23.66 4.17
N LEU A 112 -0.65 -23.25 2.90
CA LEU A 112 -1.23 -24.09 1.84
C LEU A 112 -0.36 -25.32 1.54
N TYR A 113 0.96 -25.19 1.69
CA TYR A 113 1.92 -26.30 1.58
C TYR A 113 2.14 -27.06 2.91
N GLY A 114 1.24 -26.89 3.88
CA GLY A 114 1.21 -27.72 5.10
C GLY A 114 2.00 -27.18 6.29
N ASP A 115 2.60 -25.99 6.21
CA ASP A 115 3.27 -25.38 7.35
C ASP A 115 2.27 -24.89 8.41
N LYS A 116 2.11 -25.71 9.47
CA LYS A 116 1.23 -25.42 10.61
C LYS A 116 1.67 -24.20 11.42
N LYS A 117 2.98 -23.91 11.49
CA LYS A 117 3.51 -22.72 12.17
C LYS A 117 3.08 -21.48 11.40
N ALA A 118 3.23 -21.50 10.08
CA ALA A 118 2.81 -20.39 9.23
C ALA A 118 1.30 -20.11 9.34
N ALA A 119 0.48 -21.18 9.32
CA ALA A 119 -0.96 -21.06 9.53
C ALA A 119 -1.32 -20.44 10.89
N LYS A 120 -0.63 -20.84 11.96
CA LYS A 120 -0.86 -20.31 13.32
C LYS A 120 -0.51 -18.83 13.40
N TRP A 121 0.67 -18.46 12.90
CA TRP A 121 1.17 -17.08 12.97
C TRP A 121 0.32 -16.11 12.14
N LEU A 122 -0.09 -16.53 10.94
CA LEU A 122 -0.99 -15.73 10.12
C LEU A 122 -2.34 -15.53 10.82
N LYS A 123 -2.96 -16.59 11.36
CA LYS A 123 -4.23 -16.48 12.10
C LYS A 123 -4.13 -15.55 13.31
N GLN A 124 -3.07 -15.68 14.11
CA GLN A 124 -2.83 -14.79 15.25
C GLN A 124 -2.73 -13.33 14.82
N THR A 125 -1.98 -13.05 13.75
CA THR A 125 -1.82 -11.70 13.19
C THR A 125 -3.17 -11.15 12.71
N LEU A 126 -3.92 -11.94 11.92
CA LEU A 126 -5.22 -11.53 11.40
C LEU A 126 -6.26 -11.34 12.51
N ASP A 127 -6.28 -12.19 13.54
CA ASP A 127 -7.23 -12.05 14.64
C ASP A 127 -6.96 -10.83 15.52
N ASN A 128 -5.69 -10.47 15.70
CA ASN A 128 -5.31 -9.26 16.42
C ASN A 128 -5.51 -7.99 15.59
N ASN A 129 -5.25 -8.02 14.28
CA ASN A 129 -5.48 -6.89 13.38
C ASN A 129 -6.94 -6.41 13.38
N LEU A 130 -7.91 -7.30 13.64
CA LEU A 130 -9.32 -6.90 13.73
C LEU A 130 -9.61 -5.83 14.81
N LYS A 131 -8.71 -5.63 15.78
CA LYS A 131 -8.85 -4.57 16.80
C LYS A 131 -8.66 -3.16 16.24
N ILE A 132 -7.99 -3.02 15.09
CA ILE A 132 -7.80 -1.73 14.40
C ILE A 132 -8.72 -1.56 13.19
N HIS A 133 -9.76 -2.40 13.08
CA HIS A 133 -10.85 -2.16 12.13
C HIS A 133 -11.82 -1.16 12.74
N ASP A 134 -12.28 -0.21 11.94
CA ASP A 134 -13.28 0.75 12.42
C ASP A 134 -14.61 0.01 12.66
N PRO A 135 -15.09 -0.05 13.91
CA PRO A 135 -16.28 -0.83 14.24
C PRO A 135 -17.57 -0.19 13.72
N VAL A 136 -17.53 1.07 13.28
CA VAL A 136 -18.72 1.85 12.89
C VAL A 136 -18.87 1.92 11.37
N TRP A 137 -17.85 2.42 10.67
CA TRP A 137 -17.90 2.61 9.22
C TRP A 137 -17.18 1.53 8.43
N GLY A 138 -16.50 0.59 9.11
CA GLY A 138 -15.59 -0.34 8.46
C GLY A 138 -14.34 0.36 7.92
N GLY A 139 -13.55 -0.39 7.17
CA GLY A 139 -12.20 0.01 6.84
C GLY A 139 -11.24 -0.23 8.00
N VAL A 140 -9.95 -0.13 7.70
CA VAL A 140 -8.88 -0.47 8.63
C VAL A 140 -8.03 0.77 8.88
N TYR A 141 -7.81 1.11 10.14
CA TYR A 141 -6.89 2.18 10.51
C TYR A 141 -5.46 1.81 10.11
N GLN A 142 -4.64 2.80 9.79
CA GLN A 142 -3.34 2.62 9.11
C GLN A 142 -2.42 1.64 9.86
N TYR A 143 -2.27 1.85 11.18
CA TYR A 143 -1.50 1.00 12.09
C TYR A 143 -1.90 1.29 13.54
N SER A 144 -1.35 0.55 14.48
CA SER A 144 -1.37 0.85 15.92
C SER A 144 0.05 0.99 16.45
N THR A 145 0.28 1.87 17.42
CA THR A 145 1.61 2.12 18.02
C THR A 145 1.85 1.30 19.28
N GLY A 146 3.05 1.41 19.85
CA GLY A 146 3.41 0.80 21.14
C GLY A 146 3.54 -0.72 21.08
N GLY A 147 3.66 -1.31 19.89
CA GLY A 147 3.72 -2.76 19.71
C GLY A 147 2.44 -3.49 20.11
N VAL A 148 1.31 -2.78 20.23
CA VAL A 148 0.00 -3.33 20.59
C VAL A 148 -1.02 -3.00 19.50
N TRP A 149 -2.23 -3.57 19.60
CA TRP A 149 -3.28 -3.45 18.57
C TRP A 149 -4.45 -2.54 18.99
N ASN A 150 -4.32 -1.80 20.09
CA ASN A 150 -5.38 -0.99 20.68
C ASN A 150 -5.05 0.51 20.74
N GLU A 151 -3.94 0.95 20.14
CA GLU A 151 -3.47 2.35 20.07
C GLU A 151 -3.45 2.80 18.60
N ALA A 152 -4.64 2.81 17.98
CA ALA A 152 -4.79 2.97 16.54
C ALA A 152 -4.53 4.41 16.05
N HIS A 153 -3.88 4.52 14.88
CA HIS A 153 -3.76 5.75 14.11
C HIS A 153 -4.82 5.79 13.02
N PHE A 154 -5.79 6.70 13.18
CA PHE A 154 -7.09 6.62 12.51
C PHE A 154 -7.12 6.97 11.01
N GLU A 155 -5.97 7.27 10.40
CA GLU A 155 -5.88 7.45 8.95
C GLU A 155 -6.30 6.16 8.24
N LYS A 156 -6.95 6.30 7.08
CA LYS A 156 -7.31 5.15 6.25
C LYS A 156 -6.78 5.36 4.84
N ILE A 157 -5.70 4.66 4.52
CA ILE A 157 -5.02 4.75 3.23
C ILE A 157 -5.36 3.56 2.33
N MET A 158 -5.39 3.79 1.01
CA MET A 158 -5.83 2.81 0.01
C MET A 158 -5.04 1.49 0.07
N SER A 159 -3.71 1.54 0.18
CA SER A 159 -2.87 0.34 0.26
C SER A 159 -3.29 -0.57 1.40
N ILE A 160 -3.44 -0.02 2.62
CA ILE A 160 -3.90 -0.76 3.79
C ILE A 160 -5.30 -1.36 3.56
N GLN A 161 -6.22 -0.61 2.94
CA GLN A 161 -7.55 -1.16 2.65
C GLN A 161 -7.49 -2.32 1.65
N ALA A 162 -6.79 -2.13 0.53
CA ALA A 162 -6.67 -3.12 -0.54
C ALA A 162 -5.99 -4.39 -0.02
N ASP A 163 -4.89 -4.26 0.71
CA ASP A 163 -4.18 -5.38 1.30
C ASP A 163 -5.06 -6.12 2.31
N ASN A 164 -5.73 -5.41 3.22
CA ASN A 164 -6.64 -6.06 4.16
C ASN A 164 -7.76 -6.83 3.45
N ILE A 165 -8.44 -6.23 2.47
CA ILE A 165 -9.49 -6.93 1.70
C ILE A 165 -8.92 -8.20 1.07
N ARG A 166 -7.76 -8.10 0.40
CA ARG A 166 -7.14 -9.20 -0.33
C ARG A 166 -6.69 -10.32 0.61
N ILE A 167 -5.95 -10.00 1.66
CA ILE A 167 -5.44 -10.98 2.64
C ILE A 167 -6.60 -11.65 3.39
N TYR A 168 -7.57 -10.87 3.89
CA TYR A 168 -8.72 -11.46 4.60
C TYR A 168 -9.61 -12.30 3.68
N ALA A 169 -9.80 -11.90 2.41
CA ALA A 169 -10.54 -12.71 1.43
C ALA A 169 -9.86 -14.06 1.19
N GLN A 170 -8.54 -14.04 0.91
CA GLN A 170 -7.77 -15.25 0.66
C GLN A 170 -7.69 -16.14 1.92
N ALA A 171 -7.35 -15.58 3.08
CA ALA A 171 -7.29 -16.33 4.33
C ALA A 171 -8.66 -16.86 4.76
N GLY A 172 -9.73 -16.12 4.52
CA GLY A 172 -11.11 -16.55 4.76
C GLY A 172 -11.48 -17.78 3.93
N LEU A 173 -11.06 -17.82 2.67
CA LEU A 173 -11.24 -18.98 1.79
C LEU A 173 -10.37 -20.18 2.24
N VAL A 174 -9.07 -19.96 2.43
CA VAL A 174 -8.09 -21.02 2.76
C VAL A 174 -8.38 -21.64 4.13
N PHE A 175 -8.63 -20.82 5.15
CA PHE A 175 -8.91 -21.31 6.50
C PHE A 175 -10.39 -21.58 6.76
N LYS A 176 -11.27 -21.39 5.76
CA LYS A 176 -12.73 -21.50 5.88
C LYS A 176 -13.28 -20.67 7.04
N ASN A 177 -12.71 -19.48 7.26
CA ASN A 177 -13.03 -18.62 8.38
C ASN A 177 -13.96 -17.47 7.95
N LYS A 178 -15.25 -17.58 8.32
CA LYS A 178 -16.27 -16.58 8.00
C LYS A 178 -15.95 -15.20 8.58
N LYS A 179 -15.30 -15.12 9.76
CA LYS A 179 -14.91 -13.86 10.40
C LYS A 179 -13.97 -13.04 9.51
N TYR A 180 -13.08 -13.71 8.79
CA TYR A 180 -12.14 -13.07 7.86
C TYR A 180 -12.86 -12.57 6.61
N LEU A 181 -13.76 -13.37 6.03
CA LEU A 181 -14.58 -12.90 4.91
C LEU A 181 -15.42 -11.67 5.29
N GLU A 182 -16.04 -11.67 6.46
CA GLU A 182 -16.82 -10.52 6.94
C GLU A 182 -15.94 -9.27 7.17
N ALA A 183 -14.71 -9.43 7.64
CA ALA A 183 -13.75 -8.32 7.73
C ALA A 183 -13.44 -7.72 6.36
N ALA A 184 -13.15 -8.56 5.36
CA ALA A 184 -12.91 -8.10 3.99
C ALA A 184 -14.13 -7.36 3.40
N LYS A 185 -15.35 -7.88 3.61
CA LYS A 185 -16.59 -7.24 3.14
C LYS A 185 -16.83 -5.88 3.81
N LYS A 186 -16.61 -5.77 5.12
CA LYS A 186 -16.74 -4.49 5.84
C LYS A 186 -15.76 -3.45 5.32
N THR A 187 -14.52 -3.85 5.04
CA THR A 187 -13.52 -2.95 4.43
C THR A 187 -13.92 -2.56 3.00
N ALA A 188 -14.43 -3.49 2.19
CA ALA A 188 -14.93 -3.17 0.84
C ALA A 188 -16.16 -2.26 0.85
N ASN A 189 -17.03 -2.37 1.87
CA ASN A 189 -18.17 -1.47 2.04
C ASN A 189 -17.73 -0.05 2.40
N TYR A 190 -16.72 0.10 3.26
CA TYR A 190 -16.09 1.40 3.52
C TYR A 190 -15.54 2.03 2.25
N ILE A 191 -14.82 1.27 1.41
CA ILE A 191 -14.33 1.76 0.11
C ILE A 191 -15.47 2.25 -0.77
N ASN A 192 -16.54 1.47 -0.86
CA ASN A 192 -17.70 1.84 -1.68
C ASN A 192 -18.38 3.12 -1.18
N GLU A 193 -18.50 3.29 0.12
CA GLU A 193 -19.21 4.42 0.71
C GLU A 193 -18.38 5.73 0.71
N PHE A 194 -17.09 5.64 1.02
CA PHE A 194 -16.26 6.83 1.29
C PHE A 194 -15.19 7.09 0.23
N LEU A 195 -14.63 6.04 -0.38
CA LEU A 195 -13.46 6.14 -1.27
C LEU A 195 -13.75 5.80 -2.73
N THR A 196 -15.02 5.77 -3.15
CA THR A 196 -15.40 5.52 -4.55
C THR A 196 -15.89 6.80 -5.21
N SER A 197 -15.36 7.10 -6.40
CA SER A 197 -15.85 8.20 -7.21
C SER A 197 -17.16 7.82 -7.93
N PRO A 198 -18.15 8.72 -8.02
CA PRO A 198 -19.38 8.45 -8.77
C PRO A 198 -19.11 8.12 -10.24
N GLU A 199 -18.08 8.75 -10.83
CA GLU A 199 -17.65 8.54 -12.22
C GLU A 199 -16.93 7.20 -12.44
N GLY A 200 -16.50 6.53 -11.38
CA GLY A 200 -15.63 5.36 -11.44
C GLY A 200 -14.22 5.65 -10.92
N GLY A 201 -13.53 4.58 -10.57
CA GLY A 201 -12.25 4.62 -9.86
C GLY A 201 -12.41 4.94 -8.37
N PHE A 202 -11.29 4.85 -7.67
CA PHE A 202 -11.16 4.98 -6.23
C PHE A 202 -10.24 6.14 -5.84
N TYR A 203 -10.60 6.79 -4.74
CA TYR A 203 -9.85 7.83 -4.05
C TYR A 203 -8.71 7.25 -3.20
N THR A 204 -7.73 8.04 -2.79
CA THR A 204 -6.47 7.52 -2.23
C THR A 204 -6.50 7.30 -0.71
N SER A 205 -7.12 8.21 0.04
CA SER A 205 -7.10 8.12 1.51
C SER A 205 -8.20 8.95 2.17
N GLN A 206 -8.37 8.70 3.47
CA GLN A 206 -9.11 9.53 4.40
C GLN A 206 -8.19 9.94 5.56
N ASP A 207 -8.19 11.23 5.90
CA ASP A 207 -7.40 11.79 6.99
C ASP A 207 -7.78 11.18 8.35
N ALA A 208 -6.81 11.19 9.28
CA ALA A 208 -7.00 10.78 10.67
C ALA A 208 -7.76 11.83 11.51
N ASP A 209 -7.78 13.08 11.07
CA ASP A 209 -8.39 14.18 11.81
C ASP A 209 -9.68 14.66 11.12
N LEU A 210 -10.71 14.96 11.90
CA LEU A 210 -11.91 15.63 11.39
C LEU A 210 -11.63 17.10 11.06
N VAL A 211 -10.87 17.77 11.92
CA VAL A 211 -10.39 19.15 11.74
C VAL A 211 -8.88 19.10 11.65
N GLN A 212 -8.32 19.63 10.56
CA GLN A 212 -6.90 19.53 10.25
C GLN A 212 -6.02 19.96 11.44
N GLY A 213 -5.13 19.06 11.89
CA GLY A 213 -4.21 19.31 13.00
C GLY A 213 -4.81 19.13 14.39
N GLN A 214 -6.05 18.67 14.51
CA GLN A 214 -6.70 18.36 15.79
C GLN A 214 -6.91 16.87 15.97
N HIS A 215 -6.26 16.30 16.99
CA HIS A 215 -6.41 14.90 17.37
C HIS A 215 -7.88 14.51 17.51
N SER A 216 -8.29 13.50 16.75
CA SER A 216 -9.70 13.09 16.62
C SER A 216 -10.01 11.73 17.25
N GLU A 217 -9.25 11.28 18.25
CA GLU A 217 -9.51 9.99 18.93
C GLU A 217 -10.93 9.89 19.50
N SER A 218 -11.42 10.97 20.12
CA SER A 218 -12.78 11.04 20.65
C SER A 218 -13.85 10.90 19.57
N PHE A 219 -13.59 11.38 18.35
CA PHE A 219 -14.50 11.23 17.20
C PHE A 219 -14.65 9.75 16.80
N PHE A 220 -13.56 8.98 16.75
CA PHE A 220 -13.62 7.56 16.38
C PHE A 220 -14.23 6.68 17.47
N LYS A 221 -14.41 7.18 18.70
CA LYS A 221 -15.19 6.52 19.76
C LYS A 221 -16.71 6.70 19.59
N LEU A 222 -17.16 7.62 18.72
CA LEU A 222 -18.58 7.87 18.48
C LEU A 222 -19.21 6.84 17.54
N GLY A 223 -20.51 6.62 17.69
CA GLY A 223 -21.32 5.86 16.72
C GLY A 223 -21.69 6.66 15.46
N ASP A 224 -22.22 5.98 14.45
CA ASP A 224 -22.45 6.51 13.09
C ASP A 224 -23.19 7.86 13.07
N LYS A 225 -24.37 7.93 13.69
CA LYS A 225 -25.19 9.15 13.73
C LYS A 225 -24.44 10.35 14.32
N ALA A 226 -23.63 10.13 15.35
CA ALA A 226 -22.85 11.18 16.00
C ALA A 226 -21.65 11.60 15.15
N ARG A 227 -20.93 10.65 14.52
CA ARG A 227 -19.86 10.97 13.58
C ARG A 227 -20.37 11.80 12.42
N ARG A 228 -21.42 11.35 11.72
CA ARG A 228 -22.01 12.09 10.58
C ARG A 228 -22.51 13.48 10.95
N LYS A 229 -23.01 13.67 12.18
CA LYS A 229 -23.41 15.00 12.67
C LYS A 229 -22.21 15.96 12.79
N GLN A 230 -21.03 15.44 13.16
CA GLN A 230 -19.81 16.25 13.26
C GLN A 230 -19.13 16.44 11.88
N GLY A 231 -19.27 15.48 10.98
CA GLY A 231 -18.77 15.54 9.61
C GLY A 231 -18.06 14.25 9.20
N ILE A 232 -17.41 14.31 8.05
CA ILE A 232 -16.59 13.22 7.52
C ILE A 232 -15.16 13.76 7.44
N PRO A 233 -14.15 13.06 7.99
CA PRO A 233 -12.76 13.42 7.79
C PRO A 233 -12.45 13.58 6.30
N ARG A 234 -11.54 14.49 5.97
CA ARG A 234 -11.25 14.82 4.57
C ARG A 234 -10.79 13.57 3.80
N VAL A 235 -11.36 13.38 2.61
CA VAL A 235 -10.94 12.36 1.64
C VAL A 235 -10.05 13.02 0.60
N ASP A 236 -8.86 12.45 0.36
CA ASP A 236 -8.06 12.80 -0.80
C ASP A 236 -8.67 12.17 -2.05
N LYS A 237 -9.24 13.02 -2.91
CA LYS A 237 -10.00 12.61 -4.09
C LYS A 237 -9.14 12.37 -5.34
N ASN A 238 -7.82 12.36 -5.20
CA ASN A 238 -6.95 11.94 -6.29
C ASN A 238 -7.30 10.51 -6.74
N ARG A 239 -7.16 10.25 -8.05
CA ARG A 239 -7.43 8.95 -8.65
C ARG A 239 -6.23 8.52 -9.47
N TYR A 240 -5.38 7.75 -8.79
CA TYR A 240 -4.12 7.27 -9.33
C TYR A 240 -4.22 5.84 -9.85
N ALA A 241 -3.47 5.52 -10.90
CA ALA A 241 -3.52 4.21 -11.54
C ALA A 241 -3.07 3.08 -10.58
N ARG A 242 -1.97 3.24 -9.86
CA ARG A 242 -1.49 2.27 -8.87
C ARG A 242 -2.53 1.94 -7.79
N GLU A 243 -3.04 2.95 -7.11
CA GLU A 243 -4.01 2.81 -6.02
C GLU A 243 -5.30 2.10 -6.49
N ASN A 244 -5.74 2.42 -7.70
CA ASN A 244 -6.87 1.75 -8.33
C ASN A 244 -6.55 0.29 -8.68
N GLY A 245 -5.38 0.02 -9.23
CA GLY A 245 -4.97 -1.35 -9.54
C GLY A 245 -4.86 -2.23 -8.30
N TRP A 246 -4.41 -1.71 -7.15
CA TRP A 246 -4.44 -2.45 -5.88
C TRP A 246 -5.88 -2.80 -5.47
N MET A 247 -6.79 -1.83 -5.49
CA MET A 247 -8.19 -2.07 -5.12
C MET A 247 -8.91 -3.02 -6.09
N ILE A 248 -8.65 -2.93 -7.39
CA ILE A 248 -9.18 -3.86 -8.40
C ILE A 248 -8.74 -5.29 -8.08
N GLN A 249 -7.46 -5.50 -7.78
CA GLN A 249 -6.94 -6.81 -7.38
C GLN A 249 -7.62 -7.34 -6.11
N ALA A 250 -7.79 -6.47 -5.11
CA ALA A 250 -8.44 -6.81 -3.85
C ALA A 250 -9.92 -7.20 -4.02
N LEU A 251 -10.68 -6.41 -4.79
CA LEU A 251 -12.09 -6.70 -5.09
C LEU A 251 -12.26 -7.97 -5.92
N ALA A 252 -11.37 -8.22 -6.89
CA ALA A 252 -11.38 -9.46 -7.64
C ALA A 252 -11.01 -10.67 -6.76
N ALA A 253 -10.13 -10.49 -5.75
CA ALA A 253 -9.87 -11.52 -4.74
C ALA A 253 -11.09 -11.78 -3.84
N LEU A 254 -11.79 -10.73 -3.42
CA LEU A 254 -13.02 -10.85 -2.63
C LEU A 254 -14.15 -11.51 -3.42
N TYR A 255 -14.31 -11.16 -4.70
CA TYR A 255 -15.24 -11.86 -5.60
C TYR A 255 -14.91 -13.34 -5.70
N ALA A 256 -13.65 -13.70 -5.96
CA ALA A 256 -13.23 -15.11 -6.04
C ALA A 256 -13.51 -15.90 -4.75
N ALA A 257 -13.42 -15.25 -3.59
CA ALA A 257 -13.65 -15.88 -2.29
C ALA A 257 -15.14 -16.00 -1.91
N THR A 258 -16.02 -15.14 -2.46
CA THR A 258 -17.41 -15.00 -2.01
C THR A 258 -18.46 -15.34 -3.08
N GLY A 259 -18.13 -15.20 -4.36
CA GLY A 259 -19.07 -15.28 -5.48
C GLY A 259 -20.02 -14.07 -5.60
N GLU A 260 -19.88 -13.04 -4.77
CA GLU A 260 -20.74 -11.86 -4.78
C GLU A 260 -20.36 -10.91 -5.93
N LYS A 261 -21.19 -10.88 -6.99
CA LYS A 261 -20.91 -10.14 -8.25
C LYS A 261 -20.66 -8.64 -8.07
N VAL A 262 -21.23 -8.04 -7.03
CA VAL A 262 -21.06 -6.61 -6.75
C VAL A 262 -19.58 -6.19 -6.63
N TYR A 263 -18.71 -7.07 -6.11
CA TYR A 263 -17.27 -6.76 -6.01
C TYR A 263 -16.59 -6.79 -7.38
N LEU A 264 -16.97 -7.74 -8.24
CA LEU A 264 -16.48 -7.79 -9.62
C LEU A 264 -16.94 -6.57 -10.41
N GLU A 265 -18.23 -6.23 -10.35
CA GLU A 265 -18.79 -5.07 -11.06
C GLU A 265 -18.09 -3.76 -10.68
N ARG A 266 -17.77 -3.57 -9.39
CA ARG A 266 -16.99 -2.41 -8.91
C ARG A 266 -15.56 -2.43 -9.46
N ALA A 267 -14.90 -3.58 -9.48
CA ALA A 267 -13.56 -3.74 -10.00
C ALA A 267 -13.50 -3.44 -11.51
N GLU A 268 -14.45 -3.96 -12.28
CA GLU A 268 -14.55 -3.72 -13.73
C GLU A 268 -14.89 -2.26 -14.05
N LYS A 269 -15.78 -1.62 -13.27
CA LYS A 269 -16.07 -0.18 -13.43
C LYS A 269 -14.82 0.67 -13.20
N ALA A 270 -14.02 0.36 -12.17
CA ALA A 270 -12.76 1.07 -11.92
C ALA A 270 -11.71 0.80 -13.00
N ALA A 271 -11.57 -0.46 -13.44
CA ALA A 271 -10.65 -0.83 -14.52
C ALA A 271 -10.96 -0.09 -15.81
N LYS A 272 -12.24 -0.06 -16.21
CA LYS A 272 -12.71 0.71 -17.37
C LYS A 272 -12.37 2.19 -17.24
N TRP A 273 -12.66 2.80 -16.09
CA TRP A 273 -12.36 4.21 -15.86
C TRP A 273 -10.86 4.51 -15.98
N ILE A 274 -10.00 3.67 -15.42
CA ILE A 274 -8.53 3.83 -15.54
C ILE A 274 -8.07 3.65 -16.98
N GLN A 275 -8.61 2.69 -17.73
CA GLN A 275 -8.28 2.52 -19.15
C GLN A 275 -8.66 3.76 -19.98
N GLU A 276 -9.83 4.34 -19.73
CA GLU A 276 -10.31 5.53 -20.44
C GLU A 276 -9.52 6.80 -20.10
N ASN A 277 -8.96 6.90 -18.88
CA ASN A 277 -8.44 8.16 -18.36
C ASN A 277 -6.94 8.18 -18.08
N ARG A 278 -6.28 7.02 -17.98
CA ARG A 278 -4.86 6.90 -17.57
C ARG A 278 -3.99 6.10 -18.52
N SER A 279 -4.57 5.33 -19.46
CA SER A 279 -3.76 4.56 -20.40
C SER A 279 -2.88 5.44 -21.28
N LEU A 280 -1.68 4.93 -21.56
CA LEU A 280 -0.74 5.44 -22.54
C LEU A 280 -0.74 4.51 -23.76
N HIS A 281 -0.27 5.04 -24.89
CA HIS A 281 -0.02 4.22 -26.07
C HIS A 281 0.97 3.11 -25.74
N GLY A 282 0.73 1.89 -26.22
CA GLY A 282 1.61 0.74 -26.02
C GLY A 282 1.39 -0.04 -24.71
N GLY A 283 0.38 0.30 -23.90
CA GLY A 283 -0.03 -0.50 -22.72
C GLY A 283 0.44 0.05 -21.36
N GLY A 284 1.12 1.19 -21.34
CA GLY A 284 1.52 1.89 -20.11
C GLY A 284 0.38 2.64 -19.45
N PHE A 285 0.62 3.14 -18.24
CA PHE A 285 -0.33 3.96 -17.50
C PHE A 285 0.34 5.20 -16.90
N ARG A 286 -0.35 6.34 -17.01
CA ARG A 286 -0.03 7.55 -16.24
C ARG A 286 -0.44 7.37 -14.79
N HIS A 287 0.31 8.00 -13.88
CA HIS A 287 -0.04 8.03 -12.47
C HIS A 287 -1.33 8.83 -12.25
N ALA A 288 -1.34 10.07 -12.72
CA ALA A 288 -2.44 11.01 -12.57
C ALA A 288 -2.97 11.50 -13.93
N GLU A 289 -3.79 12.54 -13.93
CA GLU A 289 -4.22 13.21 -15.17
C GLU A 289 -3.03 13.84 -15.91
N LYS A 290 -2.08 14.38 -15.14
CA LYS A 290 -0.82 14.95 -15.62
C LYS A 290 0.30 14.43 -14.73
N ASP A 291 1.33 13.87 -15.37
CA ASP A 291 2.54 13.41 -14.69
C ASP A 291 3.66 14.41 -14.98
N LEU A 292 4.38 14.84 -13.94
CA LEU A 292 5.53 15.75 -14.11
C LEU A 292 6.80 15.02 -14.54
N ALA A 293 6.97 13.78 -14.09
CA ALA A 293 8.13 12.94 -14.36
C ALA A 293 7.64 11.48 -14.42
N GLY A 294 7.00 11.09 -15.52
CA GLY A 294 6.47 9.74 -15.72
C GLY A 294 6.65 9.32 -17.19
N PRO A 295 6.32 8.06 -17.53
CA PRO A 295 5.55 7.09 -16.75
C PRO A 295 6.34 6.46 -15.59
N TYR A 296 5.61 5.88 -14.63
CA TYR A 296 6.18 5.17 -13.49
C TYR A 296 5.93 3.65 -13.59
N LEU A 297 6.91 2.86 -13.18
CA LEU A 297 6.84 1.39 -13.24
C LEU A 297 5.67 0.88 -12.40
N SER A 298 5.48 1.47 -11.21
CA SER A 298 4.48 1.02 -10.23
C SER A 298 3.04 1.11 -10.74
N ASP A 299 2.70 2.10 -11.56
CA ASP A 299 1.35 2.25 -12.11
C ASP A 299 1.07 1.16 -13.15
N THR A 300 2.01 0.96 -14.08
CA THR A 300 1.85 -0.03 -15.16
C THR A 300 1.90 -1.47 -14.63
N SER A 301 2.80 -1.77 -13.68
CA SER A 301 2.91 -3.11 -13.10
C SER A 301 1.69 -3.49 -12.26
N THR A 302 1.15 -2.53 -11.52
CA THR A 302 -0.04 -2.73 -10.68
C THR A 302 -1.30 -2.89 -11.52
N MET A 303 -1.46 -2.09 -12.57
CA MET A 303 -2.58 -2.26 -13.52
C MET A 303 -2.47 -3.55 -14.35
N GLY A 304 -1.27 -3.91 -14.80
CA GLY A 304 -1.02 -5.19 -15.48
C GLY A 304 -1.42 -6.39 -14.62
N SER A 305 -1.07 -6.35 -13.33
CA SER A 305 -1.50 -7.36 -12.33
C SER A 305 -3.01 -7.34 -12.09
N ALA A 306 -3.63 -6.16 -12.06
CA ALA A 306 -5.07 -6.01 -11.92
C ALA A 306 -5.84 -6.65 -13.08
N PHE A 307 -5.41 -6.41 -14.33
CA PHE A 307 -6.02 -7.07 -15.49
C PHE A 307 -5.81 -8.59 -15.47
N LEU A 308 -4.62 -9.07 -15.08
CA LEU A 308 -4.40 -10.50 -14.93
C LEU A 308 -5.38 -11.10 -13.91
N ARG A 309 -5.59 -10.44 -12.78
CA ARG A 309 -6.54 -10.88 -11.76
C ARG A 309 -7.98 -10.88 -12.26
N LEU A 310 -8.39 -9.85 -13.02
CA LEU A 310 -9.71 -9.82 -13.66
C LEU A 310 -9.87 -10.95 -14.67
N TYR A 311 -8.86 -11.22 -15.50
CA TYR A 311 -8.88 -12.37 -16.42
C TYR A 311 -9.07 -13.69 -15.68
N LEU A 312 -8.35 -13.91 -14.59
CA LEU A 312 -8.45 -15.16 -13.82
C LEU A 312 -9.84 -15.42 -13.23
N VAL A 313 -10.62 -14.37 -12.93
CA VAL A 313 -11.96 -14.52 -12.34
C VAL A 313 -13.11 -14.37 -13.34
N THR A 314 -12.84 -13.89 -14.56
CA THR A 314 -13.87 -13.67 -15.60
C THR A 314 -13.69 -14.53 -16.85
N GLY A 315 -12.47 -14.99 -17.14
CA GLY A 315 -12.11 -15.59 -18.43
C GLY A 315 -12.10 -14.60 -19.60
N ASN A 316 -12.32 -13.30 -19.38
CA ASN A 316 -12.37 -12.30 -20.45
C ASN A 316 -10.96 -12.02 -20.99
N ARG A 317 -10.70 -12.48 -22.23
CA ARG A 317 -9.40 -12.35 -22.90
C ARG A 317 -8.95 -10.90 -23.13
N ALA A 318 -9.86 -9.92 -23.14
CA ALA A 318 -9.47 -8.53 -23.25
C ALA A 318 -8.56 -8.10 -22.08
N TYR A 319 -8.84 -8.56 -20.86
CA TYR A 319 -7.98 -8.29 -19.71
C TYR A 319 -6.64 -9.04 -19.81
N TYR A 320 -6.63 -10.26 -20.34
CA TYR A 320 -5.36 -10.97 -20.59
C TYR A 320 -4.48 -10.20 -21.58
N SER A 321 -5.04 -9.74 -22.70
CA SER A 321 -4.31 -8.93 -23.68
C SER A 321 -3.78 -7.64 -23.07
N ALA A 322 -4.60 -6.92 -22.30
CA ALA A 322 -4.16 -5.69 -21.61
C ALA A 322 -3.03 -5.95 -20.60
N SER A 323 -3.06 -7.07 -19.88
CA SER A 323 -1.98 -7.48 -18.98
C SER A 323 -0.67 -7.77 -19.73
N VAL A 324 -0.76 -8.46 -20.88
CA VAL A 324 0.40 -8.73 -21.74
C VAL A 324 0.98 -7.45 -22.33
N GLU A 325 0.14 -6.51 -22.75
CA GLU A 325 0.57 -5.20 -23.25
C GLU A 325 1.28 -4.39 -22.15
N ALA A 326 0.75 -4.36 -20.93
CA ALA A 326 1.42 -3.73 -19.79
C ALA A 326 2.80 -4.36 -19.52
N ALA A 327 2.92 -5.69 -19.57
CA ALA A 327 4.21 -6.37 -19.40
C ALA A 327 5.22 -6.02 -20.51
N LYS A 328 4.76 -5.92 -21.77
CA LYS A 328 5.60 -5.49 -22.90
C LYS A 328 6.05 -4.04 -22.74
N PHE A 329 5.14 -3.15 -22.33
CA PHE A 329 5.47 -1.76 -22.05
C PHE A 329 6.56 -1.68 -20.97
N ILE A 330 6.46 -2.50 -19.92
CA ILE A 330 7.46 -2.55 -18.84
C ILE A 330 8.84 -2.95 -19.38
N ASP A 331 8.92 -4.05 -20.13
CA ASP A 331 10.20 -4.54 -20.69
C ASP A 331 10.83 -3.56 -21.68
N GLN A 332 10.01 -2.79 -22.41
CA GLN A 332 10.49 -1.81 -23.38
C GLN A 332 10.99 -0.51 -22.74
N ASN A 333 10.34 -0.05 -21.66
CA ASN A 333 10.54 1.31 -21.17
C ASN A 333 11.29 1.38 -19.82
N PHE A 334 11.20 0.35 -18.98
CA PHE A 334 11.77 0.40 -17.63
C PHE A 334 12.95 -0.56 -17.43
N LYS A 335 13.32 -1.37 -18.43
CA LYS A 335 14.38 -2.37 -18.25
C LYS A 335 15.75 -1.71 -18.05
N ASN A 336 16.38 -2.01 -16.92
CA ASN A 336 17.71 -1.50 -16.63
C ASN A 336 18.79 -2.35 -17.35
N ALA A 337 19.82 -1.70 -17.88
CA ALA A 337 20.89 -2.36 -18.64
C ALA A 337 21.73 -3.35 -17.81
N LYS A 338 21.83 -3.16 -16.49
CA LYS A 338 22.53 -4.09 -15.58
C LYS A 338 21.60 -5.23 -15.15
N ALA A 339 20.56 -4.91 -14.39
CA ALA A 339 19.57 -5.86 -13.87
C ALA A 339 18.32 -5.13 -13.36
N GLY A 340 17.16 -5.78 -13.45
CA GLY A 340 15.91 -5.27 -12.90
C GLY A 340 15.24 -4.20 -13.77
N PHE A 341 14.46 -3.34 -13.12
CA PHE A 341 13.69 -2.29 -13.77
C PHE A 341 13.83 -0.97 -13.00
N ASP A 342 13.94 0.13 -13.72
CA ASP A 342 13.95 1.49 -13.18
C ASP A 342 12.53 1.88 -12.71
N ALA A 343 12.43 2.67 -11.65
CA ALA A 343 11.13 3.05 -11.07
C ALA A 343 10.36 4.08 -11.92
N ALA A 344 11.07 4.88 -12.73
CA ALA A 344 10.55 5.93 -13.61
C ALA A 344 11.45 6.04 -14.85
N VAL A 345 10.89 6.52 -15.97
CA VAL A 345 11.59 6.76 -17.25
C VAL A 345 11.98 8.22 -17.42
#